data_AF-A0A3C0QA72-F1
#
_entry.id   AF-A0A3C0QA72-F1
#
_cell.length_a   1.000
_cell.length_b   1.000
_cell.length_c   1.000
_cell.angle_alpha   90.00
_cell.angle_beta   90.00
_cell.angle_gamma   90.00
#
_symmetry.space_group_name_H-M   'P 1'
#
loop_
_entity.id
_entity.type
_entity.pdbx_description
1 polymer ?
#
loop_
_entity_poly.entity_id
_entity_poly.type
_entity_poly.pdbx_seq_one_letter_code
_entity_poly.pdbx_strand_id
1 'polypeptide(L)'
;MHRIIYSILLALTLSGCAAVDDSKKTITYDKALWKYETAIRWVDFGTANSFRRLEDNSAYSPDLEILQHIKVTSYNVVNKVRSNDHAEVRLAVEIVYYNDRSMKLITIIDKQIWKYDSAIKDWYITTPLPPFK
;
A
#
# COMPACT_ATOMS: atom_id res chain seq x y z
N MET A 1 32.49 11.08 38.11
CA MET A 1 31.04 11.23 37.86
C MET A 1 30.73 11.82 36.49
N HIS A 2 31.41 12.89 36.04
CA HIS A 2 31.19 13.45 34.67
C HIS A 2 31.47 12.48 33.51
N ARG A 3 32.48 11.61 33.60
CA ARG A 3 32.80 10.64 32.53
C ARG A 3 31.64 9.66 32.25
N ILE A 4 30.88 9.28 33.29
CA ILE A 4 29.72 8.38 33.17
C ILE A 4 28.52 9.11 32.57
N ILE A 5 28.33 10.39 32.92
CA ILE A 5 27.27 11.25 32.37
C ILE A 5 27.46 11.49 30.87
N TYR A 6 28.71 11.72 30.42
CA TYR A 6 29.02 11.85 28.99
C TYR A 6 28.81 10.55 28.21
N SER A 7 29.11 9.39 28.81
CA SER A 7 28.86 8.09 28.18
C SER A 7 27.37 7.75 28.06
N ILE A 8 26.54 8.17 29.03
CA ILE A 8 25.08 7.99 28.98
C ILE A 8 24.46 8.93 27.94
N LEU A 9 24.90 10.19 27.87
CA LEU A 9 24.36 11.16 26.90
C LEU A 9 24.67 10.79 25.44
N LEU A 10 25.79 10.13 25.17
CA LEU A 10 26.17 9.67 23.83
C LEU A 10 25.38 8.41 23.39
N ALA A 11 24.92 7.59 24.33
CA ALA A 11 24.11 6.41 24.00
C ALA A 11 22.67 6.78 23.57
N LEU A 12 22.13 7.90 24.04
CA LEU A 12 20.77 8.36 23.69
C LEU A 12 20.65 8.88 22.25
N THR A 13 21.75 9.26 21.58
CA THR A 13 21.67 9.83 20.22
C THR A 13 21.56 8.76 19.13
N LEU A 14 22.01 7.52 19.37
CA LEU A 14 21.96 6.46 18.37
C LEU A 14 20.56 5.84 18.21
N SER A 15 19.74 5.80 19.27
CA SER A 15 18.35 5.30 19.20
C SER A 15 17.42 6.22 18.39
N GLY A 16 17.80 7.47 18.15
CA GLY A 16 16.99 8.43 17.39
C GLY A 16 16.96 8.16 15.89
N CYS A 17 18.05 7.66 15.30
CA CYS A 17 18.14 7.49 13.85
C CYS A 17 17.21 6.39 13.31
N ALA A 18 17.13 5.24 13.99
CA ALA A 18 16.25 4.13 13.59
C ALA A 18 14.77 4.51 13.70
N ALA A 19 14.38 5.14 14.83
CA ALA A 19 13.01 5.57 15.04
C ALA A 19 12.54 6.62 13.99
N VAL A 20 13.44 7.52 13.58
CA VAL A 20 13.16 8.52 12.53
C VAL A 20 12.97 7.86 11.16
N ASP A 21 13.76 6.84 10.83
CA ASP A 21 13.63 6.11 9.56
C ASP A 21 12.28 5.38 9.46
N ASP A 22 11.90 4.66 10.51
CA ASP A 22 10.62 3.94 10.56
C ASP A 22 9.41 4.89 10.55
N SER A 23 9.54 6.05 11.18
CA SER A 23 8.54 7.11 11.11
C SER A 23 8.35 7.63 9.68
N LYS A 24 9.45 7.84 8.94
CA LYS A 24 9.40 8.27 7.53
C LYS A 24 8.73 7.23 6.65
N LYS A 25 9.11 5.95 6.77
CA LYS A 25 8.48 4.83 6.05
C LYS A 25 6.97 4.81 6.29
N THR A 26 6.54 5.04 7.53
CA THR A 26 5.11 5.09 7.89
C THR A 26 4.39 6.23 7.19
N ILE A 27 4.95 7.44 7.23
CA ILE A 27 4.34 8.62 6.62
C ILE A 27 4.27 8.48 5.09
N THR A 28 5.32 7.97 4.45
CA THR A 28 5.30 7.76 3.00
C THR A 28 4.36 6.63 2.62
N TYR A 29 4.25 5.58 3.43
CA TYR A 29 3.29 4.50 3.24
C TYR A 29 1.86 5.02 3.24
N ASP A 30 1.47 5.78 4.27
CA ASP A 30 0.09 6.28 4.40
C ASP A 30 -0.27 7.20 3.23
N LYS A 31 0.69 7.99 2.73
CA LYS A 31 0.53 8.81 1.52
C LYS A 31 0.35 7.96 0.26
N ALA A 32 1.17 6.93 0.07
CA ALA A 32 1.09 6.05 -1.10
C ALA A 32 -0.23 5.26 -1.10
N LEU A 33 -0.61 4.69 0.05
CA LEU A 33 -1.87 3.98 0.23
C LEU A 33 -3.07 4.91 -0.03
N TRP A 34 -3.07 6.12 0.52
CA TRP A 34 -4.16 7.07 0.30
C TRP A 34 -4.33 7.43 -1.18
N LYS A 35 -3.23 7.65 -1.91
CA LYS A 35 -3.25 7.91 -3.36
C LYS A 35 -3.80 6.71 -4.14
N TYR A 36 -3.36 5.50 -3.81
CA TYR A 36 -3.83 4.28 -4.44
C TYR A 36 -5.31 4.01 -4.16
N GLU A 37 -5.74 4.12 -2.90
CA GLU A 37 -7.14 3.99 -2.48
C GLU A 37 -8.04 4.99 -3.22
N THR A 38 -7.60 6.26 -3.28
CA THR A 38 -8.26 7.32 -4.05
C THR A 38 -8.38 6.93 -5.52
N ALA A 39 -7.29 6.47 -6.14
CA ALA A 39 -7.28 6.05 -7.53
C ALA A 39 -8.25 4.90 -7.81
N ILE A 40 -8.29 3.87 -6.94
CA ILE A 40 -9.24 2.76 -7.07
C ILE A 40 -10.69 3.25 -6.93
N ARG A 41 -11.00 4.07 -5.91
CA ARG A 41 -12.36 4.60 -5.69
C ARG A 41 -12.87 5.43 -6.86
N TRP A 42 -11.99 6.24 -7.45
CA TRP A 42 -12.32 7.08 -8.60
C TRP A 42 -12.10 6.39 -9.94
N VAL A 43 -11.84 5.08 -9.96
CA VAL A 43 -11.71 4.29 -11.19
C VAL A 43 -10.54 4.79 -12.07
N ASP A 44 -9.56 5.47 -11.46
CA ASP A 44 -8.32 5.89 -12.11
C ASP A 44 -7.29 4.75 -12.02
N PHE A 45 -7.55 3.71 -12.82
CA PHE A 45 -6.68 2.54 -12.86
C PHE A 45 -5.31 2.83 -13.46
N GLY A 46 -5.15 3.91 -14.23
CA GLY A 46 -3.85 4.38 -14.71
C GLY A 46 -2.95 4.79 -13.54
N THR A 47 -3.46 5.64 -12.66
CA THR A 47 -2.75 6.01 -11.44
C THR A 47 -2.54 4.81 -10.53
N ALA A 48 -3.54 3.96 -10.30
CA ALA A 48 -3.39 2.76 -9.48
C ALA A 48 -2.31 1.82 -10.03
N ASN A 49 -2.24 1.66 -11.36
CA ASN A 49 -1.24 0.83 -12.03
C ASN A 49 0.19 1.40 -11.91
N SER A 50 0.35 2.72 -11.76
CA SER A 50 1.68 3.33 -11.61
C SER A 50 2.42 2.92 -10.32
N PHE A 51 1.69 2.47 -9.29
CA PHE A 51 2.28 1.93 -8.05
C PHE A 51 2.79 0.51 -8.20
N ARG A 52 2.41 -0.20 -9.28
CA ARG A 52 2.67 -1.63 -9.41
C ARG A 52 4.11 -1.88 -9.84
N ARG A 53 4.75 -2.82 -9.14
CA ARG A 53 5.98 -3.49 -9.58
C ARG A 53 5.79 -4.97 -9.29
N LEU A 54 5.20 -5.66 -10.26
CA LEU A 54 4.91 -7.08 -10.12
C LEU A 54 6.22 -7.85 -10.04
N GLU A 55 6.31 -8.73 -9.06
CA GLU A 55 7.41 -9.71 -9.00
C GLU A 55 7.21 -10.81 -10.05
N ASP A 56 5.96 -11.04 -10.45
CA ASP A 56 5.55 -11.99 -11.47
C ASP A 56 4.77 -11.29 -12.58
N ASN A 57 5.36 -11.23 -13.78
CA ASN A 57 4.74 -10.64 -14.96
C ASN A 57 3.52 -11.42 -15.49
N SER A 58 3.30 -12.66 -15.02
CA SER A 58 2.11 -13.45 -15.36
C SER A 58 0.88 -13.09 -14.51
N ALA A 59 1.06 -12.25 -13.49
CA ALA A 59 -0.02 -11.84 -12.60
C ALA A 59 -1.15 -11.12 -13.37
N TYR A 60 -2.36 -11.66 -13.24
CA TYR A 60 -3.58 -11.19 -13.91
C TYR A 60 -3.78 -9.69 -13.70
N SER A 61 -3.93 -8.94 -14.79
CA SER A 61 -4.45 -7.57 -14.73
C SER A 61 -5.85 -7.57 -15.35
N PRO A 62 -6.84 -6.93 -14.70
CA PRO A 62 -8.18 -6.83 -15.26
C PRO A 62 -8.16 -6.12 -16.61
N ASP A 63 -9.04 -6.57 -17.51
CA ASP A 63 -9.19 -6.03 -18.85
C ASP A 63 -9.68 -4.56 -18.79
N LEU A 64 -9.07 -3.68 -19.58
CA LEU A 64 -9.47 -2.28 -19.68
C LEU A 64 -10.95 -2.13 -20.07
N GLU A 65 -11.49 -3.02 -20.91
CA GLU A 65 -12.92 -3.00 -21.25
C GLU A 65 -13.80 -3.27 -20.02
N ILE A 66 -13.41 -4.23 -19.17
CA ILE A 66 -14.13 -4.53 -17.93
C ILE A 66 -14.08 -3.30 -17.01
N LEU A 67 -12.90 -2.70 -16.87
CA LEU A 67 -12.65 -1.58 -15.98
C LEU A 67 -13.53 -0.34 -16.27
N GLN A 68 -13.92 -0.12 -17.53
CA GLN A 68 -14.82 0.98 -17.92
C GLN A 68 -16.23 0.86 -17.32
N HIS A 69 -16.65 -0.35 -16.98
CA HIS A 69 -17.97 -0.66 -16.44
C HIS A 69 -18.01 -0.72 -14.91
N ILE A 70 -16.88 -0.48 -14.26
CA ILE A 70 -16.73 -0.60 -12.81
C ILE A 70 -16.98 0.75 -12.13
N LYS A 71 -17.82 0.73 -11.10
CA LYS A 71 -18.04 1.86 -10.19
C LYS A 71 -17.77 1.40 -8.77
N VAL A 72 -16.64 1.79 -8.20
CA VAL A 72 -16.29 1.41 -6.83
C VAL A 72 -17.16 2.21 -5.85
N THR A 73 -17.84 1.52 -4.95
CA THR A 73 -18.72 2.12 -3.94
C THR A 73 -18.12 2.08 -2.55
N SER A 74 -17.22 1.13 -2.28
CA SER A 74 -16.49 1.03 -1.02
C SER A 74 -15.08 0.48 -1.21
N TYR A 75 -14.17 0.95 -0.37
CA TYR A 75 -12.83 0.42 -0.19
C TYR A 75 -12.55 0.45 1.31
N ASN A 76 -12.44 -0.70 1.95
CA ASN A 76 -12.31 -0.81 3.40
C ASN A 76 -11.16 -1.76 3.77
N VAL A 77 -10.17 -1.25 4.51
CA VAL A 77 -9.06 -2.08 4.99
C VAL A 77 -9.57 -2.91 6.18
N VAL A 78 -9.76 -4.21 5.99
CA VAL A 78 -10.27 -5.13 7.02
C VAL A 78 -9.16 -5.81 7.81
N ASN A 79 -7.94 -5.85 7.25
CA ASN A 79 -6.75 -6.31 7.97
C ASN A 79 -5.50 -5.59 7.48
N LYS A 80 -4.56 -5.31 8.40
CA LYS A 80 -3.25 -4.69 8.12
C LYS A 80 -2.18 -5.31 9.00
N VAL A 81 -1.14 -5.88 8.38
CA VAL A 81 0.01 -6.45 9.06
C VAL A 81 1.28 -5.80 8.51
N ARG A 82 2.17 -5.35 9.39
CA ARG A 82 3.46 -4.74 9.02
C ARG A 82 4.61 -5.64 9.46
N SER A 83 5.67 -5.70 8.65
CA SER A 83 6.91 -6.40 9.00
C SER A 83 7.67 -5.69 10.13
N ASN A 84 8.53 -6.43 10.84
CA ASN A 84 9.30 -5.88 11.96
C ASN A 84 10.25 -4.73 11.54
N ASP A 85 10.74 -4.75 10.30
CA ASP A 85 11.63 -3.73 9.73
C ASP A 85 10.89 -2.54 9.08
N HIS A 86 9.55 -2.54 9.15
CA HIS A 86 8.66 -1.52 8.60
C HIS A 86 8.80 -1.32 7.09
N ALA A 87 9.43 -2.25 6.36
CA ALA A 87 9.65 -2.17 4.91
C ALA A 87 8.59 -2.92 4.10
N GLU A 88 7.67 -3.64 4.75
CA GLU A 88 6.61 -4.37 4.09
C GLU A 88 5.28 -4.24 4.86
N VAL A 89 4.18 -4.08 4.11
CA VAL A 89 2.83 -4.06 4.66
C VAL A 89 1.92 -4.97 3.84
N ARG A 90 1.24 -5.91 4.51
CA ARG A 90 0.21 -6.76 3.93
C ARG A 90 -1.17 -6.26 4.34
N LEU A 91 -2.05 -6.09 3.36
CA LEU A 91 -3.45 -5.70 3.60
C LEU A 91 -4.41 -6.78 3.10
N ALA A 92 -5.54 -6.90 3.79
CA ALA A 92 -6.76 -7.41 3.17
C ALA A 92 -7.75 -6.25 3.08
N VAL A 93 -8.24 -5.98 1.88
CA VAL A 93 -9.14 -4.88 1.59
C VAL A 93 -10.44 -5.44 1.05
N GLU A 94 -11.55 -5.11 1.69
CA GLU A 94 -12.87 -5.33 1.13
C GLU A 94 -13.19 -4.21 0.15
N ILE A 95 -13.46 -4.57 -1.09
CA ILE A 95 -13.86 -3.64 -2.14
C ILE A 95 -15.27 -4.03 -2.58
N VAL A 96 -16.17 -3.05 -2.53
CA VAL A 96 -17.52 -3.18 -3.08
C VAL A 96 -17.59 -2.33 -4.33
N TYR A 97 -18.08 -2.91 -5.42
CA TYR A 97 -18.23 -2.20 -6.67
C TYR A 97 -19.49 -2.64 -7.41
N TYR A 98 -20.02 -1.74 -8.21
CA TYR A 98 -21.10 -2.00 -9.15
C TYR A 98 -20.53 -2.20 -10.55
N ASN A 99 -20.91 -3.27 -11.22
CA ASN A 99 -20.62 -3.52 -12.63
C ASN A 99 -21.89 -3.23 -13.44
N ASP A 100 -21.86 -2.18 -14.27
CA ASP A 100 -23.06 -1.75 -15.00
C ASP A 100 -23.38 -2.61 -16.23
N ARG A 101 -22.40 -3.31 -16.80
CA ARG A 101 -22.62 -4.29 -17.87
C ARG A 101 -23.43 -5.49 -17.38
N SER A 102 -23.15 -5.96 -16.17
CA SER A 102 -23.87 -7.10 -15.58
C SER A 102 -24.99 -6.71 -14.62
N MET A 103 -25.12 -5.41 -14.32
CA MET A 103 -26.07 -4.84 -13.35
C MET A 103 -25.96 -5.47 -11.95
N LYS A 104 -24.74 -5.72 -11.48
CA LYS A 104 -24.47 -6.42 -10.21
C LYS A 104 -23.63 -5.58 -9.26
N LEU A 105 -23.99 -5.64 -7.98
CA LEU A 105 -23.13 -5.23 -6.87
C LEU A 105 -22.29 -6.43 -6.43
N ILE A 106 -20.97 -6.28 -6.41
CA ILE A 106 -20.02 -7.35 -6.13
C ILE A 106 -19.08 -6.89 -5.01
N THR A 107 -18.85 -7.79 -4.06
CA THR A 107 -17.84 -7.63 -3.01
C THR A 107 -16.68 -8.57 -3.27
N ILE A 108 -15.45 -8.06 -3.20
CA ILE A 108 -14.21 -8.83 -3.30
C ILE A 108 -13.30 -8.53 -2.11
N ILE A 109 -12.47 -9.50 -1.75
CA ILE A 109 -11.33 -9.30 -0.85
C ILE A 109 -10.07 -9.24 -1.69
N ASP A 110 -9.47 -8.07 -1.76
CA ASP A 110 -8.19 -7.83 -2.38
C ASP A 110 -7.06 -8.00 -1.36
N LYS A 111 -6.08 -8.85 -1.67
CA LYS A 111 -4.93 -9.14 -0.81
C LYS A 111 -3.73 -8.41 -1.38
N GLN A 112 -3.30 -7.35 -0.70
CA GLN A 112 -2.25 -6.46 -1.19
C GLN A 112 -0.95 -6.68 -0.42
N ILE A 113 0.17 -6.57 -1.14
CA ILE A 113 1.52 -6.59 -0.55
C ILE A 113 2.26 -5.35 -1.03
N TRP A 114 2.54 -4.45 -0.08
CA TRP A 114 3.26 -3.21 -0.28
C TRP A 114 4.69 -3.37 0.23
N LYS A 115 5.66 -2.90 -0.56
CA LYS A 115 7.08 -2.90 -0.20
C LYS A 115 7.67 -1.50 -0.32
N TYR A 116 8.60 -1.19 0.57
CA TYR A 116 9.36 0.05 0.57
C TYR A 116 10.59 -0.09 -0.34
N ASP A 117 10.80 0.90 -1.20
CA ASP A 117 12.03 1.04 -1.98
C ASP A 117 12.91 2.11 -1.32
N SER A 118 14.07 1.70 -0.80
CA SER A 118 15.02 2.59 -0.13
C SER A 118 15.75 3.54 -1.09
N ALA A 119 15.84 3.21 -2.39
CA ALA A 119 16.52 4.03 -3.38
C ALA A 119 15.68 5.26 -3.75
N ILE A 120 14.38 5.08 -3.98
CA ILE A 120 13.45 6.18 -4.27
C ILE A 120 12.71 6.71 -3.03
N LYS A 121 12.89 6.05 -1.89
CA LYS A 121 12.26 6.37 -0.60
C LYS A 121 10.73 6.38 -0.63
N ASP A 122 10.13 5.51 -1.45
CA ASP A 122 8.69 5.42 -1.64
C ASP A 122 8.21 3.97 -1.68
N TRP A 123 6.90 3.78 -1.71
CA TRP A 123 6.25 2.48 -1.66
C TRP A 123 5.68 2.06 -3.00
N TYR A 124 5.71 0.76 -3.26
CA TYR A 124 5.09 0.13 -4.42
C TYR A 124 4.30 -1.10 -4.00
N ILE A 125 3.33 -1.49 -4.82
CA ILE A 125 2.52 -2.68 -4.63
C ILE A 125 3.03 -3.80 -5.55
N THR A 126 3.21 -4.98 -4.98
CA THR A 126 3.74 -6.17 -5.70
C THR A 126 2.65 -7.09 -6.24
N THR A 127 1.41 -6.85 -5.82
CA THR A 127 0.24 -7.60 -6.26
C THR A 127 -0.39 -6.95 -7.49
N PRO A 128 -1.15 -7.73 -8.30
CA PRO A 128 -1.95 -7.17 -9.37
C PRO A 128 -3.02 -6.19 -8.89
N LEU A 129 -3.66 -5.49 -9.83
CA LEU A 129 -4.87 -4.73 -9.54
C LEU A 129 -5.98 -5.66 -9.02
N PRO A 130 -6.97 -5.15 -8.27
CA PRO A 130 -8.07 -5.97 -7.79
C PRO A 130 -8.76 -6.71 -8.95
N PRO A 131 -9.16 -7.97 -8.76
CA PRO A 131 -9.74 -8.80 -9.81
C PRO A 131 -11.21 -8.44 -10.09
N PHE A 132 -11.43 -7.25 -10.64
CA PHE A 132 -12.74 -6.81 -11.10
C PHE A 132 -13.25 -7.71 -12.23
N LYS A 133 -14.55 -7.98 -12.21
CA LYS A 133 -15.27 -8.85 -13.15
C LYS A 133 -16.68 -8.35 -13.41
#